data_AF-A0A2Z5Y389-F1
#
_entry.id   AF-A0A2Z5Y389-F1
#
_cell.length_a   1.000
_cell.length_b   1.000
_cell.length_c   1.000
_cell.angle_alpha   90.00
_cell.angle_beta   90.00
_cell.angle_gamma   90.00
#
_symmetry.space_group_name_H-M   'P 1'
#
loop_
_entity.id
_entity.type
_entity.pdbx_description
1 polymer ?
#
loop_
_entity_poly.entity_id
_entity_poly.type
_entity_poly.pdbx_seq_one_letter_code
_entity_poly.pdbx_strand_id
1 'polypeptide(L)'
;MTWLQRLYLKRELREKCQSFHRLGYVAVDEKELWNYLATYRWKHHPISSLKARKEDISQIKPNDFFDYEQLIAQTTNFSFQNRQDIEDLL
;
A
#
# COMPACT_ATOMS: atom_id res chain seq x y z
N MET A 1 8.47 11.27 -9.77
CA MET A 1 8.54 11.83 -8.39
C MET A 1 9.98 12.20 -8.11
N THR A 2 10.22 13.44 -7.71
CA THR A 2 11.57 13.90 -7.29
C THR A 2 11.89 13.36 -5.89
N TRP A 3 13.17 13.15 -5.57
CA TRP A 3 13.61 12.61 -4.27
C TRP A 3 13.06 13.41 -3.06
N LEU A 4 13.02 14.73 -3.16
CA LEU A 4 12.45 15.63 -2.15
C LEU A 4 10.97 15.38 -1.88
N GLN A 5 10.20 15.09 -2.93
CA GLN A 5 8.77 14.80 -2.81
C GLN A 5 8.53 13.49 -2.05
N ARG A 6 9.37 12.47 -2.29
CA ARG A 6 9.34 11.21 -1.54
C ARG A 6 9.65 11.45 -0.07
N LEU A 7 10.67 12.25 0.23
CA LEU A 7 11.04 12.55 1.62
C LEU A 7 9.92 13.31 2.36
N TYR A 8 9.27 14.25 1.68
CA TYR A 8 8.15 15.02 2.24
C TYR A 8 6.96 14.11 2.61
N LEU A 9 6.59 13.17 1.74
CA LEU A 9 5.50 12.22 1.99
C LEU A 9 5.87 11.15 3.02
N LYS A 10 7.16 10.77 3.08
CA LYS A 10 7.65 9.75 4.03
C LYS A 10 7.36 10.13 5.48
N ARG A 11 7.44 11.43 5.83
CA ARG A 11 7.14 11.89 7.19
C ARG A 11 5.68 11.58 7.57
N GLU A 12 4.75 11.94 6.70
CA GLU A 12 3.31 11.72 6.92
C GLU A 12 2.96 10.25 6.93
N LEU A 13 3.59 9.47 6.05
CA LEU A 13 3.42 8.02 6.02
C LEU A 13 3.83 7.39 7.35
N ARG A 14 4.96 7.83 7.92
CA ARG A 14 5.43 7.35 9.21
C ARG A 14 4.48 7.72 10.34
N GLU A 15 3.98 8.95 10.36
CA GLU A 15 2.97 9.38 11.34
C GLU A 15 1.69 8.54 11.21
N LYS A 16 1.27 8.24 9.98
CA LYS A 16 0.10 7.39 9.71
C LYS A 16 0.32 5.95 10.15
N CYS A 17 1.49 5.39 9.87
CA CYS A 17 1.88 4.05 10.32
C CYS A 17 1.86 3.96 11.86
N GLN A 18 2.43 4.94 12.55
CA GLN A 18 2.34 5.01 14.01
C GLN A 18 0.90 5.14 14.51
N SER A 19 0.04 5.89 13.81
CA SER A 19 -1.37 5.94 14.14
C SER A 19 -2.04 4.57 14.02
N PHE A 20 -1.67 3.77 13.02
CA PHE A 20 -2.20 2.40 12.87
C PHE A 20 -1.71 1.49 13.99
N HIS A 21 -0.44 1.60 14.37
CA HIS A 21 0.12 0.86 15.51
C HIS A 21 -0.60 1.21 16.81
N ARG A 22 -0.91 2.49 17.06
CA ARG A 22 -1.69 2.93 18.22
C ARG A 22 -3.12 2.39 18.24
N LEU A 23 -3.68 2.08 17.08
CA LEU A 23 -5.01 1.46 16.95
C LEU A 23 -4.96 -0.07 17.09
N GLY A 24 -3.78 -0.67 17.31
CA GLY A 24 -3.58 -2.11 17.45
C GLY A 24 -3.03 -2.82 16.21
N TYR A 25 -2.88 -2.11 15.09
CA TYR A 25 -2.37 -2.66 13.83
C TYR A 25 -0.84 -2.60 13.75
N VAL A 26 -0.16 -3.25 14.70
CA VAL A 26 1.32 -3.25 14.82
C VAL A 26 2.05 -3.95 13.68
N ALA A 27 1.37 -4.81 12.94
CA ALA A 27 1.94 -5.55 11.80
C ALA A 27 2.13 -4.70 10.54
N VAL A 28 1.53 -3.50 10.48
CA VAL A 28 1.62 -2.66 9.27
C VAL A 28 3.00 -2.00 9.18
N ASP A 29 3.73 -2.26 8.10
CA ASP A 29 5.02 -1.61 7.85
C ASP A 29 4.88 -0.34 6.98
N GLU A 30 5.79 0.63 7.19
CA GLU A 30 5.87 1.83 6.34
C GLU A 30 6.08 1.46 4.86
N LYS A 31 6.86 0.41 4.55
CA LYS A 31 7.10 -0.03 3.17
C LYS A 31 5.83 -0.57 2.51
N GLU A 32 5.05 -1.37 3.23
CA GLU A 32 3.81 -1.96 2.70
C GLU A 32 2.77 -0.87 2.46
N LEU A 33 2.63 0.06 3.41
CA LEU A 33 1.75 1.21 3.28
C LEU A 33 2.15 2.11 2.10
N TRP A 34 3.46 2.34 1.90
CA TRP A 34 3.97 3.05 0.73
C TRP A 34 3.68 2.30 -0.57
N ASN A 35 3.86 0.99 -0.58
CA ASN A 35 3.59 0.15 -1.74
C ASN A 35 2.12 0.28 -2.14
N TYR A 36 1.19 0.06 -1.19
CA TYR A 36 -0.24 0.28 -1.38
C TYR A 36 -0.55 1.63 -2.05
N LEU A 37 0.01 2.72 -1.53
CA LEU A 37 -0.20 4.05 -2.08
C LEU A 37 0.33 4.20 -3.51
N ALA A 38 1.57 3.77 -3.74
CA ALA A 38 2.25 3.97 -5.01
C ALA A 38 1.73 3.04 -6.12
N THR A 39 1.35 1.82 -5.79
CA THR A 39 0.98 0.78 -6.77
C THR A 39 -0.52 0.65 -6.97
N TYR A 40 -1.34 0.97 -5.97
CA TYR A 40 -2.79 0.82 -6.03
C TYR A 40 -3.49 2.17 -5.93
N ARG A 41 -3.44 2.83 -4.78
CA ARG A 41 -4.30 4.01 -4.52
C ARG A 41 -4.05 5.16 -5.50
N TRP A 42 -2.79 5.57 -5.70
CA TRP A 42 -2.45 6.66 -6.63
C TRP A 42 -2.47 6.26 -8.10
N LYS A 43 -2.52 4.96 -8.41
CA LYS A 43 -2.78 4.49 -9.78
C LYS A 43 -4.26 4.62 -10.13
N HIS A 44 -5.14 4.18 -9.23
CA HIS A 44 -6.60 4.23 -9.43
C HIS A 44 -7.15 5.65 -9.27
N HIS A 45 -6.57 6.45 -8.37
CA HIS A 45 -6.91 7.85 -8.15
C HIS A 45 -5.67 8.71 -8.40
N PRO A 46 -5.42 9.14 -9.65
CA PRO A 46 -4.26 9.97 -9.96
C PRO A 46 -4.40 11.34 -9.29
N ILE A 47 -3.57 11.57 -8.28
CA ILE A 47 -3.51 12.85 -7.57
C ILE A 47 -2.39 13.69 -8.17
N SER A 48 -2.75 14.83 -8.77
CA SER A 48 -1.80 15.73 -9.46
C SER A 48 -0.91 16.54 -8.53
N SER A 49 -1.37 16.83 -7.30
CA SER A 49 -0.64 17.70 -6.36
C SER A 49 -0.02 16.93 -5.20
N LEU A 50 1.21 17.30 -4.83
CA LEU A 50 1.92 16.68 -3.71
C LEU A 50 1.18 16.87 -2.37
N LYS A 51 0.59 18.06 -2.18
CA LYS A 51 -0.17 18.39 -0.97
C LYS A 51 -1.39 17.49 -0.83
N ALA A 52 -2.09 17.24 -1.94
CA ALA A 52 -3.24 16.35 -1.96
C ALA A 52 -2.84 14.88 -1.70
N ARG A 53 -1.65 14.43 -2.16
CA ARG A 53 -1.13 13.09 -1.80
C ARG A 53 -0.84 12.98 -0.31
N LYS A 54 -0.27 14.02 0.29
CA LYS A 54 -0.05 14.09 1.73
C LYS A 54 -1.38 14.02 2.50
N GLU A 55 -2.37 14.77 2.06
CA GLU A 55 -3.70 14.76 2.69
C GLU A 55 -4.38 13.40 2.54
N ASP A 56 -4.27 12.76 1.37
CA ASP A 56 -4.74 11.39 1.14
C ASP A 56 -4.09 10.40 2.11
N ILE A 57 -2.76 10.47 2.32
CA ILE A 57 -2.05 9.63 3.32
C ILE A 57 -2.68 9.80 4.71
N SER A 58 -2.97 11.03 5.12
CA SER A 58 -3.59 11.29 6.41
C SER A 58 -5.01 10.72 6.54
N GLN A 59 -5.73 10.52 5.43
CA GLN A 59 -7.13 10.06 5.42
C GLN A 59 -7.27 8.54 5.24
N ILE A 60 -6.19 7.81 4.92
CA ILE A 60 -6.25 6.34 4.76
C ILE A 60 -6.81 5.69 6.03
N LYS A 61 -7.74 4.75 5.88
CA LYS A 61 -8.21 3.91 7.00
C LYS A 61 -7.49 2.56 6.96
N PRO A 62 -7.32 1.90 8.12
CA PRO A 62 -6.77 0.54 8.17
C PRO A 62 -7.52 -0.41 7.23
N ASN A 63 -8.85 -0.33 7.19
CA ASN A 63 -9.68 -1.16 6.31
C ASN A 63 -9.30 -1.01 4.82
N ASP A 64 -8.98 0.21 4.35
CA ASP A 64 -8.59 0.42 2.96
C ASP A 64 -7.27 -0.29 2.62
N PHE A 65 -6.36 -0.38 3.60
CA PHE A 65 -5.07 -1.05 3.45
C PHE A 65 -5.23 -2.58 3.49
N PHE A 66 -6.01 -3.11 4.44
CA PHE A 66 -6.23 -4.55 4.55
C PHE A 66 -7.05 -5.13 3.39
N ASP A 67 -7.98 -4.37 2.81
CA ASP A 67 -8.70 -4.78 1.60
C ASP A 67 -7.73 -5.00 0.42
N TYR A 68 -6.77 -4.08 0.26
CA TYR A 68 -5.70 -4.23 -0.72
C TYR A 68 -4.79 -5.42 -0.42
N GLU A 69 -4.35 -5.60 0.83
CA GLU A 69 -3.54 -6.77 1.24
C GLU A 69 -4.27 -8.08 0.92
N GLN A 70 -5.57 -8.14 1.19
CA GLN A 70 -6.40 -9.31 0.89
C GLN A 70 -6.54 -9.54 -0.62
N LEU A 71 -6.67 -8.49 -1.42
CA LEU A 71 -6.70 -8.57 -2.89
C LEU A 71 -5.37 -9.08 -3.45
N ILE A 72 -4.24 -8.59 -2.91
CA ILE A 72 -2.91 -9.05 -3.30
C ILE A 72 -2.68 -10.50 -2.88
N ALA A 73 -3.09 -10.89 -1.67
CA ALA A 73 -3.01 -12.28 -1.21
C ALA A 73 -3.80 -13.21 -2.15
N GLN A 74 -5.02 -12.83 -2.55
CA GLN A 74 -5.81 -13.61 -3.51
C GLN A 74 -5.14 -13.70 -4.88
N THR A 75 -4.60 -12.59 -5.39
CA THR A 75 -3.93 -12.54 -6.70
C THR A 75 -2.60 -13.31 -6.70
N THR A 76 -1.86 -13.26 -5.59
CA THR A 76 -0.56 -13.93 -5.43
C THR A 76 -0.75 -15.43 -5.26
N ASN A 77 -1.73 -15.87 -4.45
CA ASN A 77 -2.09 -17.28 -4.34
C ASN A 77 -2.55 -17.85 -5.70
N PHE A 78 -3.34 -17.06 -6.46
CA PHE A 78 -3.73 -17.44 -7.82
C PHE A 78 -2.52 -17.55 -8.78
N SER A 79 -1.54 -16.64 -8.68
CA SER A 79 -0.29 -16.72 -9.46
C SER A 79 0.59 -17.91 -9.10
N PHE A 80 0.66 -18.30 -7.82
CA PHE A 80 1.43 -19.46 -7.38
C PHE A 80 0.77 -20.78 -7.79
N GLN A 81 -0.54 -20.94 -7.59
CA GLN A 81 -1.26 -22.15 -8.03
C GLN A 81 -1.18 -22.34 -9.54
N ASN A 82 -1.40 -21.28 -10.32
CA ASN A 82 -1.36 -21.36 -11.78
C ASN A 82 0.04 -21.72 -12.31
N ARG A 83 1.12 -21.33 -11.62
CA ARG A 83 2.47 -21.83 -11.96
C ARG A 83 2.63 -23.33 -11.67
N GLN A 84 2.19 -23.79 -10.51
CA GLN A 84 2.32 -25.21 -10.15
C GLN A 84 1.48 -26.12 -11.06
N ASP A 85 0.27 -25.71 -11.44
CA ASP A 85 -0.57 -26.44 -12.39
C ASP A 85 0.05 -26.55 -13.80
N ILE A 86 0.82 -25.54 -14.25
CA ILE A 86 1.53 -25.60 -15.54
C ILE A 86 2.78 -26.49 -15.46
N GLU A 87 3.47 -26.48 -14.31
CA GLU A 87 4.66 -27.32 -14.09
C GLU A 87 4.32 -28.81 -13.90
N ASP A 88 3.13 -29.15 -13.40
CA ASP A 88 2.67 -30.55 -13.28
C ASP A 88 2.18 -31.15 -14.62
N LEU A 89 1.87 -30.30 -15.60
CA LEU A 89 1.37 -30.71 -16.92
C LEU A 89 2.47 -30.96 -17.97
N LEU A 90 3.74 -30.69 -17.65
CA LEU A 90 4.93 -30.81 -18.52
C LEU A 90 5.80 -32.00 -18.12
#